data_AF-A0A1Y2UBC6-F1
#
_entry.id   AF-A0A1Y2UBC6-F1
#
_cell.length_a   1.000
_cell.length_b   1.000
_cell.length_c   1.000
_cell.angle_alpha   90.00
_cell.angle_beta   90.00
_cell.angle_gamma   90.00
#
_symmetry.space_group_name_H-M   'P 1'
#
loop_
_entity.id
_entity.type
_entity.pdbx_description
1 polymer ?
#
loop_
_entity_poly.entity_id
_entity_poly.type
_entity_poly.pdbx_seq_one_letter_code
_entity_poly.pdbx_strand_id
1 'polypeptide(L)'
;METGSYNLNPDELENVFAISAADSLYIASALVQDLTTKTTCPVKRFIGTIGRAGMAFMVPPKDPEIRSYDKIDEWYQYDHKEFDGTMEDCFKGTSLHISFSEASQAVNIDFSGGRDVEAYFLETLISVHDRETWIAEIDVLGALRTPQDRLIRWLLGSRPCNCGPESARGTKLISIDNFAEMIVPPRQAGIIRANGNWQARLAAASICMAQGYKLILKPEGTCWGCLSKASLGNITVISIVEDTSKVVVIL
;
A
#
# COMPACT_ATOMS: atom_id res chain seq x y z
N MET A 1 -22.56 -25.47 3.67
CA MET A 1 -22.83 -24.43 4.69
C MET A 1 -23.43 -23.26 3.93
N GLU A 2 -24.76 -23.16 3.95
CA GLU A 2 -25.50 -22.04 3.36
C GLU A 2 -25.45 -20.88 4.35
N THR A 3 -24.85 -19.74 3.96
CA THR A 3 -24.83 -18.50 4.76
C THR A 3 -26.05 -17.62 4.49
N GLY A 4 -27.18 -18.22 4.09
CA GLY A 4 -28.38 -17.54 3.59
C GLY A 4 -29.18 -16.73 4.61
N SER A 5 -28.64 -16.44 5.79
CA SER A 5 -29.36 -15.79 6.89
C SER A 5 -28.87 -14.39 7.27
N TYR A 6 -27.71 -13.92 6.78
CA TYR A 6 -27.20 -12.58 7.12
C TYR A 6 -27.56 -11.56 6.04
N ASN A 7 -28.60 -10.77 6.28
CA ASN A 7 -28.95 -9.64 5.43
C ASN A 7 -28.12 -8.41 5.86
N LEU A 8 -26.87 -8.35 5.43
CA LEU A 8 -25.98 -7.23 5.72
C LEU A 8 -26.15 -6.15 4.65
N ASN A 9 -26.27 -4.91 5.09
CA ASN A 9 -26.22 -3.78 4.17
C ASN A 9 -24.83 -3.71 3.51
N PRO A 10 -24.71 -3.81 2.18
CA PRO A 10 -23.41 -3.72 1.50
C PRO A 10 -22.63 -2.45 1.83
N ASP A 11 -23.33 -1.35 2.13
CA ASP A 11 -22.71 -0.07 2.50
C ASP A 11 -21.94 -0.17 3.84
N GLU A 12 -22.35 -1.06 4.75
CA GLU A 12 -21.66 -1.29 6.02
C GLU A 12 -20.35 -2.09 5.83
N LEU A 13 -20.16 -2.71 4.66
CA LEU A 13 -19.00 -3.53 4.34
C LEU A 13 -17.91 -2.76 3.58
N GLU A 14 -18.08 -1.44 3.35
CA GLU A 14 -17.17 -0.63 2.54
C GLU A 14 -15.71 -0.69 3.04
N ASN A 15 -15.51 -0.81 4.36
CA ASN A 15 -14.19 -0.86 4.99
C ASN A 15 -13.68 -2.28 5.27
N VAL A 16 -14.44 -3.31 4.90
CA VAL A 16 -14.04 -4.69 5.13
C VAL A 16 -13.03 -5.11 4.07
N PHE A 17 -11.81 -5.43 4.50
CA PHE A 17 -10.77 -5.91 3.59
C PHE A 17 -10.57 -7.42 3.60
N ALA A 18 -11.06 -8.11 4.63
CA ALA A 18 -11.03 -9.55 4.70
C ALA A 18 -12.20 -10.13 5.51
N ILE A 19 -12.57 -11.37 5.20
CA ILE A 19 -13.61 -12.12 5.91
C ILE A 19 -13.03 -13.48 6.32
N SER A 20 -13.12 -13.83 7.60
CA SER A 20 -12.90 -15.20 8.07
C SER A 20 -14.24 -15.88 8.27
N ALA A 21 -14.46 -17.00 7.59
CA ALA A 21 -15.68 -17.79 7.72
C ALA A 21 -15.37 -19.28 7.59
N ALA A 22 -15.84 -20.07 8.56
CA ALA A 22 -15.58 -21.50 8.66
C ALA A 22 -14.07 -21.83 8.60
N ASP A 23 -13.61 -22.46 7.53
CA ASP A 23 -12.22 -22.91 7.31
C ASP A 23 -11.44 -21.99 6.34
N SER A 24 -11.99 -20.81 6.04
CA SER A 24 -11.54 -19.98 4.93
C SER A 24 -11.35 -18.51 5.32
N LEU A 25 -10.34 -17.90 4.69
CA LEU A 25 -10.08 -16.47 4.69
C LEU A 25 -10.29 -15.93 3.27
N TYR A 26 -11.12 -14.91 3.15
CA TYR A 26 -11.41 -14.21 1.91
C TYR A 26 -10.81 -12.81 2.02
N ILE A 27 -9.72 -12.54 1.30
CA ILE A 27 -8.95 -11.30 1.43
C ILE A 27 -9.06 -10.52 0.12
N ALA A 28 -9.27 -9.20 0.20
CA ALA A 28 -9.23 -8.34 -0.97
C ALA A 28 -7.86 -8.46 -1.66
N SER A 29 -7.86 -8.73 -2.97
CA SER A 29 -6.65 -9.04 -3.72
C SER A 29 -5.60 -7.93 -3.65
N ALA A 30 -6.03 -6.68 -3.46
CA ALA A 30 -5.18 -5.52 -3.29
C ALA A 30 -4.19 -5.62 -2.11
N LEU A 31 -4.49 -6.43 -1.08
CA LEU A 31 -3.59 -6.62 0.07
C LEU A 31 -2.50 -7.67 -0.16
N VAL A 32 -2.62 -8.45 -1.23
CA VAL A 32 -1.83 -9.66 -1.47
C VAL A 32 -1.22 -9.68 -2.87
N GLN A 33 -0.97 -8.48 -3.43
CA GLN A 33 -0.28 -8.28 -4.70
C GLN A 33 0.16 -6.82 -4.86
N ASP A 34 0.89 -6.54 -5.94
CA ASP A 34 1.31 -5.19 -6.31
C ASP A 34 0.14 -4.32 -6.80
N LEU A 35 0.14 -3.04 -6.47
CA LEU A 35 -0.90 -2.08 -6.87
C LEU A 35 -0.97 -1.80 -8.38
N THR A 36 0.07 -2.16 -9.13
CA THR A 36 0.09 -2.10 -10.60
C THR A 36 -0.41 -3.38 -11.27
N THR A 37 -0.57 -4.48 -10.51
CA THR A 37 -1.08 -5.74 -11.05
C THR A 37 -2.56 -5.61 -11.42
N LYS A 38 -2.92 -6.00 -12.65
CA LYS A 38 -4.31 -6.08 -13.07
C LYS A 38 -5.01 -7.22 -12.33
N THR A 39 -5.92 -6.86 -11.44
CA THR A 39 -6.73 -7.82 -10.68
C THR A 39 -7.76 -8.51 -11.59
N THR A 40 -7.68 -9.83 -11.71
CA THR A 40 -8.71 -10.65 -12.39
C THR A 40 -9.82 -11.09 -11.43
N CYS A 41 -9.45 -11.37 -10.17
CA CYS A 41 -10.37 -11.73 -9.09
C CYS A 41 -10.20 -10.72 -7.95
N PRO A 42 -11.24 -9.98 -7.54
CA PRO A 42 -11.14 -8.95 -6.50
C PRO A 42 -10.89 -9.51 -5.10
N VAL A 43 -11.19 -10.80 -4.89
CA VAL A 43 -11.04 -11.50 -3.61
C VAL A 43 -10.23 -12.79 -3.84
N LYS A 44 -9.25 -13.05 -2.98
CA LYS A 44 -8.51 -14.32 -2.92
C LYS A 44 -8.97 -15.13 -1.71
N ARG A 45 -9.19 -16.43 -1.90
CA ARG A 45 -9.48 -17.37 -0.82
C ARG A 45 -8.19 -18.06 -0.37
N PHE A 46 -7.98 -18.12 0.93
CA PHE A 46 -6.95 -18.91 1.60
C PHE A 46 -7.61 -19.90 2.55
N ILE A 47 -7.03 -21.09 2.68
CA ILE A 47 -7.47 -22.08 3.67
C ILE A 47 -6.83 -21.71 5.00
N GLY A 48 -7.65 -21.59 6.05
CA GLY A 48 -7.23 -21.18 7.38
C GLY A 48 -8.30 -20.38 8.12
N THR A 49 -8.10 -20.20 9.42
CA THR A 49 -9.00 -19.42 10.28
C THR A 49 -8.18 -18.48 11.15
N ILE A 50 -8.83 -17.45 11.70
CA ILE A 50 -8.21 -16.57 12.70
C ILE A 50 -8.26 -17.14 14.13
N GLY A 51 -8.66 -18.41 14.29
CA GLY A 51 -8.79 -19.06 15.60
C GLY A 51 -9.95 -18.52 16.45
N ARG A 52 -10.91 -17.79 15.85
CA ARG A 52 -12.11 -17.27 16.52
C ARG A 52 -13.36 -17.90 15.91
N ALA A 53 -14.36 -18.17 16.75
CA ALA A 53 -15.65 -18.67 16.29
C ALA A 53 -16.45 -17.56 15.57
N GLY A 54 -17.42 -17.95 14.75
CA GLY A 54 -18.27 -17.04 13.98
C GLY A 54 -17.61 -16.52 12.69
N MET A 55 -18.28 -15.56 12.04
CA MET A 55 -17.82 -14.86 10.85
C MET A 55 -17.21 -13.51 11.24
N ALA A 56 -15.92 -13.33 10.96
CA ALA A 56 -15.21 -12.10 11.27
C ALA A 56 -15.05 -11.23 10.03
N PHE A 57 -15.57 -10.00 10.07
CA PHE A 57 -15.36 -8.95 9.08
C PHE A 57 -14.19 -8.06 9.51
N MET A 58 -13.04 -8.22 8.86
CA MET A 58 -11.82 -7.50 9.23
C MET A 58 -11.82 -6.09 8.66
N VAL A 59 -11.67 -5.11 9.54
CA VAL A 59 -11.64 -3.67 9.21
C VAL A 59 -10.34 -3.05 9.71
N PRO A 60 -9.81 -2.01 9.04
CA PRO A 60 -8.59 -1.34 9.49
C PRO A 60 -8.86 -0.56 10.78
N PRO A 61 -7.81 -0.22 11.55
CA PRO A 61 -7.95 0.69 12.67
C PRO A 61 -8.40 2.06 12.15
N LYS A 62 -9.15 2.80 12.99
CA LYS A 62 -9.66 4.13 12.63
C LYS A 62 -8.54 5.12 12.32
N ASP A 63 -7.48 5.08 13.12
CA ASP A 63 -6.33 5.98 13.03
C ASP A 63 -5.05 5.11 12.94
N PRO A 64 -4.66 4.63 11.74
CA PRO A 64 -3.44 3.85 11.56
C PRO A 64 -2.20 4.66 11.96
N GLU A 65 -1.34 4.07 12.78
CA GLU A 65 -0.14 4.74 13.28
C GLU A 65 1.02 4.61 12.30
N ILE A 66 1.77 5.69 12.10
CA ILE A 66 3.04 5.67 11.37
C ILE A 66 4.14 6.03 12.37
N ARG A 67 5.24 5.28 12.36
CA ARG A 67 6.40 5.56 13.21
C ARG A 67 6.85 7.01 13.03
N SER A 68 7.08 7.69 14.14
CA SER A 68 7.68 9.01 14.14
C SER A 68 9.19 8.95 14.31
N TYR A 69 9.90 9.86 13.64
CA TYR A 69 11.36 10.03 13.67
C TYR A 69 11.72 11.43 14.22
N ASP A 70 11.20 11.75 15.41
CA ASP A 70 11.34 13.08 16.03
C ASP A 70 12.65 13.27 16.81
N LYS A 71 13.47 12.22 16.96
CA LYS A 71 14.66 12.26 17.82
C LYS A 71 15.90 12.68 17.03
N ILE A 72 16.66 13.61 17.60
CA ILE A 72 17.91 14.14 17.06
C ILE A 72 18.88 13.02 16.67
N ASP A 73 18.91 11.89 17.42
CA ASP A 73 19.83 10.78 17.17
C ASP A 73 19.54 9.97 15.89
N GLU A 74 18.42 10.19 15.19
CA GLU A 74 18.11 9.46 13.94
C GLU A 74 18.52 10.25 12.68
N TRP A 75 19.18 11.41 12.86
CA TRP A 75 19.56 12.32 11.77
C TRP A 75 20.50 11.73 10.71
N TYR A 76 21.34 10.77 11.08
CA TYR A 76 22.28 10.11 10.17
C TYR A 76 21.58 9.16 9.18
N GLN A 77 20.29 8.89 9.37
CA GLN A 77 19.51 8.04 8.48
C GLN A 77 18.95 8.79 7.26
N TYR A 78 19.18 10.11 7.17
CA TYR A 78 18.74 10.97 6.08
C TYR A 78 19.89 11.26 5.11
N ASP A 79 20.17 10.35 4.17
CA ASP A 79 21.10 10.65 3.08
C ASP A 79 20.31 10.67 1.77
N HIS A 80 19.62 11.78 1.54
CA HIS A 80 18.88 12.06 0.30
C HIS A 80 19.86 12.25 -0.88
N LYS A 81 20.48 11.15 -1.30
CA LYS A 81 21.40 11.11 -2.43
C LYS A 81 20.66 11.43 -3.70
N GLU A 82 21.33 12.08 -4.63
CA GLU A 82 20.79 12.25 -5.98
C GLU A 82 20.49 10.89 -6.61
N PHE A 83 19.37 10.80 -7.31
CA PHE A 83 19.00 9.60 -8.05
C PHE A 83 19.94 9.44 -9.25
N ASP A 84 20.67 8.34 -9.25
CA ASP A 84 21.68 8.01 -10.26
C ASP A 84 21.11 7.23 -11.46
N GLY A 85 19.84 6.83 -11.37
CA GLY A 85 19.17 6.00 -12.37
C GLY A 85 19.04 4.53 -12.04
N THR A 86 19.64 4.10 -10.93
CA THR A 86 19.68 2.71 -10.54
C THR A 86 18.34 2.28 -9.94
N MET A 87 17.71 1.27 -10.55
CA MET A 87 16.41 0.74 -10.13
C MET A 87 16.59 -0.52 -9.28
N GLU A 88 17.07 -0.33 -8.06
CA GLU A 88 17.30 -1.41 -7.09
C GLU A 88 16.12 -1.59 -6.12
N ASP A 89 16.17 -2.68 -5.35
CA ASP A 89 15.35 -2.87 -4.17
C ASP A 89 16.18 -2.54 -2.92
N CYS A 90 15.97 -1.35 -2.37
CA CYS A 90 16.56 -0.90 -1.11
C CYS A 90 15.73 -1.35 0.11
N PHE A 91 14.52 -1.86 -0.11
CA PHE A 91 13.51 -2.22 0.90
C PHE A 91 13.35 -3.73 1.08
N LYS A 92 14.39 -4.51 0.77
CA LYS A 92 14.40 -6.00 0.81
C LYS A 92 13.94 -6.60 2.14
N GLY A 93 14.08 -5.88 3.24
CA GLY A 93 13.65 -6.32 4.57
C GLY A 93 12.15 -6.16 4.82
N THR A 94 11.40 -5.55 3.90
CA THR A 94 9.99 -5.23 4.11
C THR A 94 9.13 -6.47 4.20
N SER A 95 8.33 -6.55 5.24
CA SER A 95 7.30 -7.58 5.43
C SER A 95 6.00 -6.95 5.91
N LEU A 96 4.89 -7.62 5.61
CA LEU A 96 3.55 -7.25 6.05
C LEU A 96 3.06 -8.30 7.03
N HIS A 97 2.61 -7.86 8.20
CA HIS A 97 2.11 -8.72 9.27
C HIS A 97 0.65 -8.38 9.55
N ILE A 98 -0.16 -9.40 9.80
CA ILE A 98 -1.54 -9.22 10.20
C ILE A 98 -1.62 -9.53 11.69
N SER A 99 -2.20 -8.62 12.46
CA SER A 99 -2.53 -8.86 13.85
C SER A 99 -3.95 -8.39 14.16
N PHE A 100 -4.55 -8.93 15.22
CA PHE A 100 -5.93 -8.65 15.60
C PHE A 100 -5.94 -7.92 16.92
N SER A 101 -6.68 -6.82 17.01
CA SER A 101 -6.91 -6.20 18.30
C SER A 101 -8.02 -6.95 19.07
N GLU A 102 -8.29 -6.48 20.29
CA GLU A 102 -9.44 -6.95 21.08
C GLU A 102 -10.74 -6.22 20.68
N ALA A 103 -10.64 -5.13 19.92
CA ALA A 103 -11.80 -4.34 19.51
C ALA A 103 -12.64 -5.11 18.49
N SER A 104 -13.88 -5.41 18.88
CA SER A 104 -14.86 -6.05 18.01
C SER A 104 -16.25 -5.48 18.23
N GLN A 105 -17.06 -5.52 17.19
CA GLN A 105 -18.44 -5.07 17.21
C GLN A 105 -19.33 -6.14 16.61
N ALA A 106 -20.25 -6.68 17.41
CA ALA A 106 -21.23 -7.64 16.90
C ALA A 106 -22.07 -6.99 15.78
N VAL A 107 -22.31 -7.75 14.73
CA VAL A 107 -23.23 -7.32 13.67
C VAL A 107 -24.64 -7.51 14.18
N ASN A 108 -25.44 -6.44 14.17
CA ASN A 108 -26.83 -6.52 14.59
C ASN A 108 -27.66 -7.17 13.47
N ILE A 109 -27.84 -8.48 13.58
CA ILE A 109 -28.82 -9.22 12.79
C ILE A 109 -30.13 -9.26 13.58
N ASP A 110 -31.18 -8.69 13.02
CA ASP A 110 -32.50 -8.67 13.65
C ASP A 110 -32.90 -10.08 14.14
N PHE A 111 -33.44 -10.09 15.36
CA PHE A 111 -33.72 -11.22 16.25
C PHE A 111 -33.92 -12.60 15.56
N SER A 112 -32.88 -13.45 15.59
CA SER A 112 -33.02 -14.91 15.52
C SER A 112 -32.78 -15.48 16.91
N GLY A 113 -33.64 -16.39 17.39
CA GLY A 113 -33.67 -16.85 18.79
C GLY A 113 -32.50 -17.72 19.27
N GLY A 114 -31.27 -17.52 18.77
CA GLY A 114 -30.06 -18.26 19.11
C GLY A 114 -28.96 -17.35 19.66
N ARG A 115 -28.28 -17.80 20.72
CA ARG A 115 -27.37 -17.00 21.56
C ARG A 115 -25.90 -17.02 21.10
N ASP A 116 -25.64 -17.28 19.83
CA ASP A 116 -24.28 -17.37 19.30
C ASP A 116 -23.98 -16.14 18.45
N VAL A 117 -22.86 -15.45 18.75
CA VAL A 117 -22.37 -14.35 17.91
C VAL A 117 -21.93 -14.96 16.58
N GLU A 118 -22.83 -14.91 15.62
CA GLU A 118 -22.64 -15.51 14.32
C GLU A 118 -21.73 -14.65 13.41
N ALA A 119 -21.74 -13.33 13.58
CA ALA A 119 -21.03 -12.35 12.76
C ALA A 119 -20.59 -11.11 13.55
N TYR A 120 -19.38 -10.60 13.30
CA TYR A 120 -18.84 -9.41 13.97
C TYR A 120 -17.78 -8.71 13.12
N PHE A 121 -17.66 -7.39 13.28
CA PHE A 121 -16.50 -6.62 12.84
C PHE A 121 -15.34 -6.81 13.80
N LEU A 122 -14.15 -6.98 13.25
CA LEU A 122 -12.91 -7.17 13.98
C LEU A 122 -11.86 -6.18 13.48
N GLU A 123 -11.41 -5.30 14.37
CA GLU A 123 -10.29 -4.42 14.05
C GLU A 123 -9.03 -5.27 13.86
N THR A 124 -8.44 -5.11 12.67
CA THR A 124 -7.30 -5.88 12.20
C THR A 124 -6.22 -4.93 11.71
N LEU A 125 -5.04 -5.08 12.27
CA LEU A 125 -3.86 -4.28 11.98
C LEU A 125 -3.05 -4.94 10.86
N ILE A 126 -2.64 -4.12 9.88
CA ILE A 126 -1.72 -4.54 8.82
C ILE A 126 -0.43 -3.76 9.04
N SER A 127 0.51 -4.42 9.71
CA SER A 127 1.76 -3.80 10.16
C SER A 127 2.85 -3.98 9.11
N VAL A 128 3.48 -2.87 8.74
CA VAL A 128 4.71 -2.84 7.94
C VAL A 128 5.90 -2.99 8.88
N HIS A 129 6.75 -3.97 8.61
CA HIS A 129 8.02 -4.13 9.27
C HIS A 129 9.15 -4.02 8.25
N ASP A 130 10.23 -3.34 8.62
CA ASP A 130 11.52 -3.48 7.95
C ASP A 130 12.41 -4.36 8.82
N ARG A 131 12.66 -5.59 8.35
CA ARG A 131 13.29 -6.66 9.13
C ARG A 131 12.49 -6.90 10.41
N GLU A 132 13.08 -6.65 11.58
CA GLU A 132 12.45 -6.82 12.89
C GLU A 132 11.82 -5.51 13.42
N THR A 133 11.97 -4.42 12.67
CA THR A 133 11.57 -3.09 13.13
C THR A 133 10.18 -2.74 12.62
N TRP A 134 9.26 -2.44 13.54
CA TRP A 134 7.94 -1.92 13.19
C TRP A 134 8.06 -0.50 12.59
N ILE A 135 7.28 -0.25 11.55
CA ILE A 135 7.29 0.99 10.77
C ILE A 135 5.95 1.71 10.77
N ALA A 136 4.85 1.01 10.45
CA ALA A 136 3.54 1.63 10.34
C ALA A 136 2.42 0.60 10.32
N GLU A 137 1.23 1.01 10.71
CA GLU A 137 -0.03 0.39 10.32
C GLU A 137 -0.56 1.04 9.05
N ILE A 138 -1.09 0.24 8.12
CA ILE A 138 -1.57 0.74 6.83
C ILE A 138 -3.04 0.41 6.56
N ASP A 139 -3.78 1.38 6.02
CA ASP A 139 -5.09 1.17 5.41
C ASP A 139 -4.97 1.15 3.88
N VAL A 140 -4.80 -0.05 3.32
CA VAL A 140 -4.63 -0.26 1.87
C VAL A 140 -5.89 0.14 1.09
N LEU A 141 -7.08 -0.19 1.60
CA LEU A 141 -8.32 0.10 0.88
C LEU A 141 -8.63 1.60 0.92
N GLY A 142 -8.45 2.25 2.07
CA GLY A 142 -8.52 3.71 2.18
C GLY A 142 -7.55 4.40 1.23
N ALA A 143 -6.31 3.92 1.17
CA ALA A 143 -5.33 4.46 0.25
C ALA A 143 -5.78 4.32 -1.22
N LEU A 144 -6.37 3.19 -1.62
CA LEU A 144 -6.87 2.98 -2.98
C LEU A 144 -8.15 3.75 -3.34
N ARG A 145 -8.92 4.18 -2.35
CA ARG A 145 -10.06 5.10 -2.53
C ARG A 145 -9.64 6.55 -2.74
N THR A 146 -8.37 6.88 -2.50
CA THR A 146 -7.83 8.22 -2.75
C THR A 146 -8.12 8.65 -4.20
N PRO A 147 -8.48 9.93 -4.44
CA PRO A 147 -8.69 10.48 -5.77
C PRO A 147 -7.61 10.08 -6.80
N GLN A 148 -8.03 9.77 -8.03
CA GLN A 148 -7.15 9.26 -9.09
C GLN A 148 -6.04 10.23 -9.49
N ASP A 149 -6.20 11.52 -9.24
CA ASP A 149 -5.18 12.55 -9.48
C ASP A 149 -3.97 12.42 -8.52
N ARG A 150 -4.15 11.77 -7.37
CA ARG A 150 -3.09 11.47 -6.39
C ARG A 150 -2.40 10.13 -6.60
N LEU A 151 -2.99 9.19 -7.36
CA LEU A 151 -2.39 7.88 -7.62
C LEU A 151 -2.36 7.57 -9.12
N ILE A 152 -1.19 7.75 -9.72
CA ILE A 152 -0.95 7.49 -11.13
C ILE A 152 -0.31 6.11 -11.28
N ARG A 153 -1.07 5.13 -11.77
CA ARG A 153 -0.63 3.73 -11.93
C ARG A 153 -0.73 3.15 -13.35
N TRP A 154 -1.23 3.92 -14.32
CA TRP A 154 -1.52 3.45 -15.68
C TRP A 154 -0.87 4.28 -16.79
N LEU A 155 0.37 4.75 -16.59
CA LEU A 155 1.04 5.62 -17.55
C LEU A 155 1.55 4.91 -18.80
N LEU A 156 1.98 3.65 -18.66
CA LEU A 156 2.59 2.87 -19.72
C LEU A 156 2.19 1.40 -19.58
N GLY A 157 1.98 0.72 -20.72
CA GLY A 157 2.00 -0.73 -20.75
C GLY A 157 3.45 -1.23 -20.71
N SER A 158 3.69 -2.39 -20.09
CA SER A 158 5.00 -3.04 -20.08
C SER A 158 5.50 -3.23 -21.51
N ARG A 159 6.54 -2.48 -21.90
CA ARG A 159 7.18 -2.58 -23.21
C ARG A 159 8.68 -2.66 -23.04
N PRO A 160 9.36 -3.60 -23.71
CA PRO A 160 10.82 -3.62 -23.72
C PRO A 160 11.33 -2.33 -24.38
N CYS A 161 12.35 -1.75 -23.78
CA CYS A 161 13.01 -0.53 -24.27
C CYS A 161 14.52 -0.73 -24.36
N ASN A 162 15.15 -0.10 -25.36
CA ASN A 162 16.61 -0.09 -25.52
C ASN A 162 17.26 1.09 -24.78
N CYS A 163 16.68 1.54 -23.67
CA CYS A 163 17.22 2.64 -22.88
C CYS A 163 18.48 2.18 -22.15
N GLY A 164 19.60 2.89 -22.36
CA GLY A 164 20.81 2.71 -21.58
C GLY A 164 20.69 3.33 -20.18
N PRO A 165 21.58 2.97 -19.23
CA PRO A 165 21.57 3.52 -17.86
C PRO A 165 21.72 5.05 -17.82
N GLU A 166 22.34 5.64 -18.85
CA GLU A 166 22.48 7.08 -19.06
C GLU A 166 21.14 7.83 -19.16
N SER A 167 20.06 7.14 -19.57
CA SER A 167 18.73 7.74 -19.77
C SER A 167 18.07 8.23 -18.47
N ALA A 168 18.72 7.99 -17.35
CA ALA A 168 18.27 8.37 -16.03
C ALA A 168 19.11 9.46 -15.35
N ARG A 169 20.24 9.87 -15.95
CA ARG A 169 21.09 10.92 -15.39
C ARG A 169 20.50 12.32 -15.60
N GLY A 170 20.78 13.22 -14.67
CA GLY A 170 20.48 14.65 -14.78
C GLY A 170 19.12 15.08 -14.23
N THR A 171 18.38 14.19 -13.57
CA THR A 171 17.15 14.54 -12.87
C THR A 171 17.45 15.08 -11.49
N LYS A 172 16.86 16.22 -11.10
CA LYS A 172 16.97 16.79 -9.74
C LYS A 172 16.09 16.05 -8.73
N LEU A 173 16.19 14.73 -8.71
CA LEU A 173 15.43 13.85 -7.83
C LEU A 173 16.37 13.20 -6.85
N ILE A 174 15.84 12.91 -5.66
CA ILE A 174 16.57 12.15 -4.65
C ILE A 174 16.13 10.69 -4.68
N SER A 175 17.04 9.82 -4.31
CA SER A 175 16.70 8.45 -3.93
C SER A 175 16.12 8.45 -2.52
N ILE A 176 15.11 7.61 -2.31
CA ILE A 176 14.55 7.29 -1.00
C ILE A 176 14.77 5.80 -0.81
N ASP A 177 15.67 5.45 0.11
CA ASP A 177 16.23 4.10 0.22
C ASP A 177 15.83 3.39 1.50
N ASN A 178 15.23 4.11 2.44
CA ASN A 178 14.78 3.57 3.70
C ASN A 178 13.50 4.27 4.18
N PHE A 179 12.84 3.67 5.18
CA PHE A 179 11.57 4.20 5.71
C PHE A 179 11.72 5.54 6.44
N ALA A 180 12.88 5.83 7.05
CA ALA A 180 13.11 7.11 7.72
C ALA A 180 13.13 8.26 6.70
N GLU A 181 13.83 8.11 5.57
CA GLU A 181 13.84 9.07 4.45
C GLU A 181 12.48 9.23 3.77
N MET A 182 11.64 8.19 3.81
CA MET A 182 10.30 8.23 3.24
C MET A 182 9.33 8.96 4.17
N ILE A 183 9.38 8.65 5.46
CA ILE A 183 8.45 9.18 6.46
C ILE A 183 8.80 10.64 6.79
N VAL A 184 10.10 10.96 6.89
CA VAL A 184 10.55 12.33 7.09
C VAL A 184 10.52 13.06 5.75
N PRO A 185 9.69 14.10 5.60
CA PRO A 185 9.40 14.67 4.29
C PRO A 185 10.66 15.15 3.57
N PRO A 186 10.96 14.63 2.37
CA PRO A 186 12.01 15.23 1.56
C PRO A 186 11.62 16.64 1.12
N ARG A 187 12.62 17.51 0.95
CA ARG A 187 12.43 18.90 0.48
C ARG A 187 12.06 19.00 -1.01
N GLN A 188 12.15 17.89 -1.73
CA GLN A 188 11.94 17.79 -3.17
C GLN A 188 11.33 16.44 -3.51
N ALA A 189 10.88 16.29 -4.75
CA ALA A 189 10.36 15.02 -5.21
C ALA A 189 11.42 13.92 -5.18
N GLY A 190 10.99 12.70 -4.88
CA GLY A 190 11.88 11.58 -4.64
C GLY A 190 11.44 10.30 -5.35
N ILE A 191 12.39 9.39 -5.46
CA ILE A 191 12.20 8.06 -6.05
C ILE A 191 12.44 7.02 -4.98
N ILE A 192 11.38 6.29 -4.64
CA ILE A 192 11.41 5.15 -3.73
C ILE A 192 11.89 3.93 -4.52
N ARG A 193 13.08 3.43 -4.17
CA ARG A 193 13.74 2.33 -4.86
C ARG A 193 13.32 0.99 -4.27
N ALA A 194 12.10 0.56 -4.60
CA ALA A 194 11.49 -0.70 -4.15
C ALA A 194 11.27 -1.68 -5.32
N ASN A 195 12.17 -1.66 -6.32
CA ASN A 195 11.94 -2.31 -7.60
C ASN A 195 11.77 -3.83 -7.46
N GLY A 196 10.63 -4.36 -7.92
CA GLY A 196 10.30 -5.78 -7.85
C GLY A 196 9.82 -6.28 -6.49
N ASN A 197 9.71 -5.41 -5.48
CA ASN A 197 9.27 -5.77 -4.14
C ASN A 197 7.84 -5.26 -3.89
N TRP A 198 6.84 -6.07 -4.24
CA TRP A 198 5.43 -5.65 -4.14
C TRP A 198 5.00 -5.25 -2.73
N GLN A 199 5.58 -5.86 -1.68
CA GLN A 199 5.28 -5.54 -0.28
C GLN A 199 5.80 -4.14 0.08
N ALA A 200 7.05 -3.86 -0.27
CA ALA A 200 7.63 -2.53 -0.11
C ALA A 200 6.88 -1.46 -0.90
N ARG A 201 6.49 -1.77 -2.14
CA ARG A 201 5.72 -0.84 -2.98
C ARG A 201 4.32 -0.57 -2.42
N LEU A 202 3.64 -1.60 -1.90
CA LEU A 202 2.34 -1.46 -1.24
C LEU A 202 2.44 -0.64 0.05
N ALA A 203 3.45 -0.93 0.89
CA ALA A 203 3.73 -0.20 2.11
C ALA A 203 4.04 1.28 1.83
N ALA A 204 4.99 1.54 0.93
CA ALA A 204 5.37 2.88 0.51
C ALA A 204 4.18 3.67 -0.04
N ALA A 205 3.37 3.04 -0.90
CA ALA A 205 2.20 3.70 -1.45
C ALA A 205 1.19 4.08 -0.35
N SER A 206 0.91 3.16 0.57
CA SER A 206 -0.05 3.40 1.65
C SER A 206 0.43 4.51 2.60
N ILE A 207 1.70 4.47 3.03
CA ILE A 207 2.31 5.47 3.91
C ILE A 207 2.34 6.84 3.23
N CYS A 208 2.87 6.94 2.01
CA CYS A 208 2.95 8.22 1.31
C CYS A 208 1.56 8.81 0.99
N MET A 209 0.55 7.98 0.68
CA MET A 209 -0.82 8.46 0.51
C MET A 209 -1.39 9.03 1.81
N ALA A 210 -1.18 8.35 2.94
CA ALA A 210 -1.59 8.84 4.26
C ALA A 210 -0.92 10.19 4.60
N GLN A 211 0.34 10.38 4.20
CA GLN A 211 1.08 11.63 4.38
C GLN A 211 0.76 12.74 3.36
N GLY A 212 -0.19 12.51 2.44
CA GLY A 212 -0.64 13.54 1.51
C GLY A 212 0.17 13.62 0.20
N TYR A 213 1.05 12.67 -0.10
CA TYR A 213 1.81 12.68 -1.34
C TYR A 213 0.94 12.31 -2.55
N LYS A 214 1.39 12.79 -3.72
CA LYS A 214 0.99 12.28 -5.02
C LYS A 214 1.97 11.19 -5.45
N LEU A 215 1.43 10.05 -5.86
CA LEU A 215 2.21 8.86 -6.20
C LEU A 215 2.19 8.59 -7.68
N ILE A 216 3.34 8.15 -8.18
CA ILE A 216 3.50 7.58 -9.51
C ILE A 216 4.07 6.17 -9.34
N LEU A 217 3.28 5.15 -9.67
CA LEU A 217 3.73 3.76 -9.62
C LEU A 217 4.36 3.36 -10.96
N LYS A 218 5.61 2.93 -10.94
CA LYS A 218 6.29 2.39 -12.13
C LYS A 218 5.66 1.06 -12.53
N PRO A 219 5.17 0.87 -13.76
CA PRO A 219 4.73 -0.44 -14.22
C PRO A 219 5.90 -1.45 -14.23
N GLU A 220 5.59 -2.73 -14.13
CA GLU A 220 6.60 -3.79 -14.27
C GLU A 220 7.26 -3.75 -15.66
N GLY A 221 8.56 -4.04 -15.72
CA GLY A 221 9.32 -4.08 -16.98
C GLY A 221 9.57 -2.72 -17.66
N THR A 222 9.24 -1.60 -17.00
CA THR A 222 9.46 -0.24 -17.54
C THR A 222 10.69 0.39 -16.89
N CYS A 223 11.63 0.93 -17.67
CA CYS A 223 12.76 1.68 -17.11
C CYS A 223 12.39 3.12 -16.75
N TRP A 224 13.20 3.77 -15.89
CA TRP A 224 13.01 5.18 -15.55
C TRP A 224 13.04 6.10 -16.78
N GLY A 225 13.96 5.89 -17.73
CA GLY A 225 14.05 6.72 -18.94
C GLY A 225 12.80 6.69 -19.82
N CYS A 226 12.05 5.59 -19.80
CA CYS A 226 10.73 5.49 -20.45
C CYS A 226 9.64 6.14 -19.60
N LEU A 227 9.65 5.88 -18.29
CA LEU A 227 8.66 6.42 -17.37
C LEU A 227 8.69 7.95 -17.35
N SER A 228 9.88 8.55 -17.25
CA SER A 228 10.06 10.01 -17.17
C SER A 228 9.50 10.76 -18.39
N LYS A 229 9.53 10.10 -19.56
CA LYS A 229 9.01 10.62 -20.82
C LYS A 229 7.54 10.26 -21.06
N ALA A 230 6.95 9.40 -20.24
CA ALA A 230 5.53 9.07 -20.34
C ALA A 230 4.69 10.33 -20.12
N SER A 231 3.60 10.45 -20.86
CA SER A 231 2.68 11.58 -20.74
C SER A 231 1.32 11.15 -20.22
N LEU A 232 0.74 11.97 -19.35
CA LEU A 232 -0.66 11.92 -18.94
C LEU A 232 -1.37 13.11 -19.60
N GLY A 233 -1.98 12.88 -20.76
CA GLY A 233 -2.45 13.96 -21.62
C GLY A 233 -1.26 14.74 -22.20
N ASN A 234 -1.22 16.06 -21.92
CA ASN A 234 -0.17 16.96 -22.42
C ASN A 234 1.00 17.16 -21.45
N ILE A 235 0.98 16.51 -20.28
CA ILE A 235 1.96 16.69 -19.20
C ILE A 235 2.81 15.42 -19.09
N THR A 236 4.13 15.56 -19.02
CA THR A 236 5.05 14.42 -18.85
C THR A 236 5.28 14.09 -17.38
N VAL A 237 5.64 12.86 -17.05
CA VAL A 237 6.00 12.47 -15.68
C VAL A 237 7.07 13.37 -15.12
N ILE A 238 8.15 13.64 -15.88
CA ILE A 238 9.23 14.51 -15.38
C ILE A 238 8.71 15.91 -15.00
N SER A 239 7.79 16.48 -15.79
CA SER A 239 7.21 17.79 -15.45
C SER A 239 6.34 17.75 -14.18
N ILE A 240 5.63 16.65 -13.92
CA ILE A 240 4.85 16.49 -12.67
C ILE A 240 5.79 16.46 -11.46
N VAL A 241 6.90 15.74 -11.60
CA VAL A 241 7.85 15.51 -10.51
C VAL A 241 8.69 16.78 -10.24
N GLU A 242 8.97 17.59 -11.26
CA GLU A 242 9.70 18.86 -11.11
C GLU A 242 8.84 20.01 -10.56
N ASP A 243 7.52 19.97 -10.73
CA ASP A 243 6.60 21.05 -10.35
C ASP A 243 6.17 21.01 -8.86
N THR A 244 6.36 19.87 -8.17
CA THR A 244 5.85 19.72 -6.80
C THR A 244 6.76 18.86 -5.92
N SER A 245 7.13 19.37 -4.74
CA SER A 245 7.92 18.63 -3.73
C SER A 245 7.19 17.47 -3.07
N LYS A 246 5.86 17.39 -3.20
CA LYS A 246 5.02 16.30 -2.67
C LYS A 246 4.67 15.23 -3.70
N VAL A 247 5.62 14.91 -4.58
CA VAL A 247 5.50 13.81 -5.54
C VAL A 247 6.56 12.77 -5.24
N VAL A 248 6.14 11.51 -5.18
CA VAL A 248 7.06 10.37 -5.11
C VAL A 248 6.78 9.39 -6.24
N VAL A 249 7.86 8.87 -6.81
CA VAL A 249 7.81 7.78 -7.77
C VAL A 249 8.22 6.49 -7.06
N ILE A 250 7.42 5.44 -7.16
CA ILE A 250 7.71 4.13 -6.58
C ILE A 250 8.13 3.19 -7.70
N LEU A 251 9.41 2.83 -7.72
CA LEU A 251 9.99 1.91 -8.71
C LEU A 251 9.50 0.48 -8.52
#